data_AF-A0A8I6RDV4-F1
#
_entry.id   AF-A0A8I6RDV4-F1
#
_cell.length_a   1.000
_cell.length_b   1.000
_cell.length_c   1.000
_cell.angle_alpha   90.00
_cell.angle_beta   90.00
_cell.angle_gamma   90.00
#
_symmetry.space_group_name_H-M   'P 1'
#
loop_
_entity.id
_entity.type
_entity.pdbx_description
1 polymer ?
#
loop_
_entity_poly.entity_id
_entity_poly.type
_entity_poly.pdbx_seq_one_letter_code
_entity_poly.pdbx_strand_id
1 'polypeptide(L)'
;MLWPLLVQLILQQATTGGSTCKPAYNVTDFIQVAGIQFCAVVEIGQGFCSIFAEMRNDPTAGDLIPGSLVELYLGTCSCQTMKQWEFCSRPLRNLRPYECSFQEKGEADFTTHKSRVHRRLCDLTVMAEINSCNCRKKLSQRTLYPIEGFPTCYRNPLPGSVCSTHSVCGVYGCSARTVLGLTVVKCDENCFGGQPFCEEPGLLSSLPVVVTSIWSNWTCILNDDFFEISESICLEKDLTSPAFDCLGPRSLWK
;
A
#
# COMPACT_ATOMS: atom_id res chain seq x y z
N MET A 1 5.78 -13.44 -14.32
CA MET A 1 4.47 -14.11 -14.43
C MET A 1 4.16 -14.80 -13.11
N LEU A 2 3.22 -14.27 -12.31
CA LEU A 2 2.52 -14.92 -11.17
C LEU A 2 1.79 -13.90 -10.28
N TRP A 3 1.93 -12.58 -10.46
CA TRP A 3 1.27 -11.56 -9.64
C TRP A 3 -0.28 -11.67 -9.56
N PRO A 4 -1.02 -12.01 -10.66
CA PRO A 4 -2.46 -12.26 -10.60
C PRO A 4 -2.84 -13.46 -9.73
N LEU A 5 -2.08 -14.55 -9.85
CA LEU A 5 -2.26 -15.79 -9.11
C LEU A 5 -1.76 -15.67 -7.67
N LEU A 6 -0.80 -14.79 -7.41
CA LEU A 6 -0.29 -14.49 -6.09
C LEU A 6 -1.26 -13.63 -5.29
N VAL A 7 -1.98 -12.70 -5.94
CA VAL A 7 -3.14 -12.08 -5.30
C VAL A 7 -4.14 -13.17 -4.93
N GLN A 8 -4.44 -14.16 -5.79
CA GLN A 8 -5.29 -15.30 -5.42
C GLN A 8 -4.71 -16.22 -4.33
N LEU A 9 -3.40 -16.46 -4.27
CA LEU A 9 -2.73 -17.35 -3.30
C LEU A 9 -2.49 -16.68 -1.93
N ILE A 10 -2.06 -15.42 -1.90
CA ILE A 10 -1.98 -14.59 -0.68
C ILE A 10 -3.38 -14.43 -0.08
N LEU A 11 -4.40 -14.32 -0.93
CA LEU A 11 -5.79 -14.26 -0.50
C LEU A 11 -6.38 -15.63 -0.08
N GLN A 12 -5.72 -16.77 -0.33
CA GLN A 12 -6.20 -18.11 0.05
C GLN A 12 -5.72 -18.57 1.43
N GLN A 13 -4.72 -17.93 2.05
CA GLN A 13 -4.17 -18.34 3.36
C GLN A 13 -4.77 -17.61 4.57
N ALA A 14 -5.57 -16.56 4.37
CA ALA A 14 -6.16 -15.79 5.46
C ALA A 14 -7.45 -16.43 6.02
N THR A 15 -7.40 -17.66 6.51
CA THR A 15 -8.46 -18.19 7.38
C THR A 15 -7.95 -19.23 8.38
N THR A 16 -7.92 -18.88 9.68
CA THR A 16 -8.44 -19.72 10.77
C THR A 16 -8.66 -18.91 12.06
N GLY A 17 -9.91 -18.85 12.53
CA GLY A 17 -10.32 -18.63 13.95
C GLY A 17 -10.05 -17.23 14.56
N GLY A 18 -10.86 -16.65 15.43
CA GLY A 18 -12.06 -17.08 16.12
C GLY A 18 -12.66 -15.88 16.87
N SER A 19 -13.94 -15.97 17.17
CA SER A 19 -14.76 -14.94 17.82
C SER A 19 -14.23 -14.47 19.17
N THR A 20 -13.95 -13.18 19.30
CA THR A 20 -14.20 -12.38 20.52
C THR A 20 -14.68 -11.00 20.08
N CYS A 21 -15.56 -10.35 20.86
CA CYS A 21 -16.25 -9.10 20.55
C CYS A 21 -15.35 -7.85 20.42
N LYS A 22 -14.35 -7.89 19.54
CA LYS A 22 -13.64 -6.74 19.00
C LYS A 22 -13.73 -6.85 17.48
N PRO A 23 -14.12 -5.79 16.75
CA PRO A 23 -13.89 -5.82 15.32
C PRO A 23 -12.36 -5.94 15.17
N ALA A 24 -11.92 -6.99 14.49
CA ALA A 24 -10.51 -7.25 14.23
C ALA A 24 -10.32 -7.13 12.72
N TYR A 25 -9.56 -6.12 12.31
CA TYR A 25 -9.08 -6.01 10.94
C TYR A 25 -7.61 -6.38 10.97
N ASN A 26 -7.28 -7.52 10.36
CA ASN A 26 -5.95 -8.12 10.40
C ASN A 26 -5.39 -8.17 8.98
N VAL A 27 -4.20 -7.61 8.80
CA VAL A 27 -3.48 -7.57 7.53
C VAL A 27 -2.12 -8.26 7.62
N THR A 28 -1.82 -8.96 8.73
CA THR A 28 -0.51 -9.56 9.04
C THR A 28 0.00 -10.42 7.89
N ASP A 29 -0.81 -11.36 7.41
CA ASP A 29 -0.41 -12.30 6.36
C ASP A 29 -0.04 -11.56 5.07
N PHE A 30 -0.81 -10.53 4.70
CA PHE A 30 -0.51 -9.69 3.54
C PHE A 30 0.80 -8.92 3.72
N ILE A 31 1.02 -8.33 4.90
CA ILE A 31 2.22 -7.55 5.19
C ILE A 31 3.49 -8.41 5.13
N GLN A 32 3.44 -9.65 5.62
CA GLN A 32 4.59 -10.55 5.65
C GLN A 32 5.12 -10.94 4.26
N VAL A 33 4.21 -11.06 3.29
CA VAL A 33 4.55 -11.47 1.92
C VAL A 33 4.69 -10.28 0.96
N ALA A 34 4.10 -9.14 1.31
CA ALA A 34 4.24 -7.92 0.53
C ALA A 34 5.67 -7.37 0.65
N GLY A 35 6.35 -7.26 -0.49
CA GLY A 35 7.62 -6.55 -0.57
C GLY A 35 7.41 -5.05 -0.73
N ILE A 36 8.23 -4.43 -1.57
CA ILE A 36 8.11 -3.00 -1.84
C ILE A 36 6.88 -2.78 -2.72
N GLN A 37 6.06 -1.81 -2.31
CA GLN A 37 4.86 -1.40 -3.03
C GLN A 37 4.90 0.12 -3.24
N PHE A 38 4.03 0.60 -4.12
CA PHE A 38 3.62 1.99 -4.04
C PHE A 38 2.63 2.12 -2.89
N CYS A 39 2.85 3.08 -2.01
CA CYS A 39 1.87 3.49 -1.02
C CYS A 39 1.25 4.82 -1.40
N ALA A 40 -0.07 4.90 -1.37
CA ALA A 40 -0.80 6.15 -1.46
C ALA A 40 -1.20 6.59 -0.05
N VAL A 41 -0.75 7.77 0.34
CA VAL A 41 -1.18 8.46 1.57
C VAL A 41 -2.17 9.54 1.17
N VAL A 42 -3.37 9.48 1.74
CA VAL A 42 -4.49 10.34 1.39
C VAL A 42 -4.91 11.15 2.60
N GLU A 43 -4.88 12.47 2.50
CA GLU A 43 -5.46 13.33 3.53
C GLU A 43 -7.00 13.21 3.51
N ILE A 44 -7.61 12.84 4.63
CA ILE A 44 -9.07 12.60 4.71
C ILE A 44 -9.81 13.66 5.54
N GLY A 45 -9.09 14.73 5.92
CA GLY A 45 -9.59 15.80 6.77
C GLY A 45 -9.43 15.52 8.27
N GLN A 46 -9.79 16.51 9.09
CA GLN A 46 -9.65 16.47 10.56
C GLN A 46 -8.22 16.17 11.06
N GLY A 47 -7.20 16.45 10.24
CA GLY A 47 -5.80 16.15 10.54
C GLY A 47 -5.45 14.65 10.47
N PHE A 48 -6.28 13.83 9.82
CA PHE A 48 -6.03 12.40 9.61
C PHE A 48 -5.66 12.10 8.16
N CYS A 49 -4.78 11.12 8.01
CA CYS A 49 -4.30 10.58 6.75
C CYS A 49 -4.58 9.08 6.73
N SER A 50 -5.00 8.56 5.59
CA SER A 50 -5.15 7.12 5.34
C SER A 50 -4.07 6.64 4.41
N ILE A 51 -3.58 5.43 4.63
CA ILE A 51 -2.54 4.80 3.81
C ILE A 51 -3.09 3.57 3.10
N PHE A 52 -2.69 3.42 1.84
CA PHE A 52 -3.08 2.32 0.97
C PHE A 52 -1.86 1.74 0.30
N ALA A 53 -1.83 0.42 0.12
CA ALA A 53 -0.90 -0.22 -0.81
C ALA A 53 -1.55 -0.28 -2.21
N GLU A 54 -0.89 0.30 -3.20
CA GLU A 54 -1.31 0.26 -4.60
C GLU A 54 -0.78 -1.03 -5.25
N MET A 55 -1.69 -1.93 -5.58
CA MET A 55 -1.41 -3.10 -6.38
C MET A 55 -1.72 -2.75 -7.83
N ARG A 56 -0.66 -2.58 -8.63
CA ARG A 56 -0.76 -2.38 -10.08
C ARG A 56 -0.59 -3.71 -10.78
N ASN A 57 -1.45 -3.99 -11.74
CA ASN A 57 -1.20 -5.09 -12.67
C ASN A 57 -0.13 -4.67 -13.68
N ASP A 58 0.95 -5.45 -13.73
CA ASP A 58 1.97 -5.34 -14.76
C ASP A 58 1.32 -5.65 -16.13
N PRO A 59 1.46 -4.76 -17.14
CA PRO A 59 0.93 -4.99 -18.48
C PRO A 59 1.48 -6.25 -19.18
N THR A 60 2.54 -6.87 -18.66
CA THR A 60 3.11 -8.13 -19.16
C THR A 60 2.55 -9.38 -18.47
N ALA A 61 1.74 -9.22 -17.42
CA ALA A 61 1.05 -10.33 -16.77
C ALA A 61 -0.29 -10.62 -17.47
N GLY A 62 -0.31 -11.69 -18.26
CA GLY A 62 -1.50 -12.14 -18.99
C GLY A 62 -2.72 -12.39 -18.09
N ASP A 63 -3.89 -12.26 -18.72
CA ASP A 63 -5.27 -12.49 -18.25
C ASP A 63 -5.93 -11.42 -17.36
N LEU A 64 -5.23 -10.37 -16.94
CA LEU A 64 -5.86 -9.20 -16.29
C LEU A 64 -5.74 -7.96 -17.16
N ILE A 65 -6.72 -7.05 -17.07
CA ILE A 65 -6.72 -5.79 -17.82
C ILE A 65 -5.41 -5.04 -17.47
N PRO A 66 -4.51 -4.82 -18.45
CA PRO A 66 -3.29 -4.07 -18.23
C PRO A 66 -3.60 -2.70 -17.63
N GLY A 67 -2.96 -2.35 -16.51
CA GLY A 67 -3.14 -1.05 -15.86
C GLY A 67 -4.27 -0.95 -14.84
N SER A 68 -4.99 -2.03 -14.51
CA SER A 68 -5.95 -1.99 -13.40
C SER A 68 -5.23 -1.76 -12.06
N LEU A 69 -5.63 -0.74 -11.33
CA LEU A 69 -5.12 -0.36 -10.01
C LEU A 69 -6.11 -0.78 -8.93
N VAL A 70 -5.61 -1.49 -7.90
CA VAL A 70 -6.38 -1.81 -6.69
C VAL A 70 -5.66 -1.26 -5.48
N GLU A 71 -6.38 -0.58 -4.60
CA GLU A 71 -5.82 0.09 -3.44
C GLU A 71 -6.24 -0.65 -2.17
N LEU A 72 -5.31 -1.36 -1.54
CA LEU A 72 -5.57 -2.07 -0.28
C LEU A 72 -5.45 -1.09 0.89
N TYR A 73 -6.51 -1.00 1.69
CA TYR A 73 -6.56 -0.12 2.86
C TYR A 73 -5.69 -0.66 3.99
N LEU A 74 -4.66 0.08 4.34
CA LEU A 74 -3.71 -0.22 5.41
C LEU A 74 -3.96 0.62 6.67
N GLY A 75 -5.02 1.43 6.71
CA GLY A 75 -5.42 2.15 7.92
C GLY A 75 -5.31 3.66 7.85
N THR A 76 -5.61 4.29 8.98
CA THR A 76 -5.66 5.73 9.20
C THR A 76 -4.85 6.09 10.45
N CYS A 77 -4.22 7.27 10.41
CA CYS A 77 -3.44 7.84 11.49
C CYS A 77 -3.53 9.37 11.45
N SER A 78 -3.06 10.08 12.49
CA SER A 78 -2.87 11.52 12.34
C SER A 78 -1.80 11.81 11.28
N CYS A 79 -2.08 12.74 10.37
CA CYS A 79 -1.15 13.15 9.32
C CYS A 79 0.20 13.58 9.90
N GLN A 80 0.20 14.29 11.04
CA GLN A 80 1.44 14.67 11.74
C GLN A 80 2.33 13.46 12.09
N THR A 81 1.72 12.33 12.47
CA THR A 81 2.46 11.11 12.80
C THR A 81 2.99 10.45 11.54
N MET A 82 2.17 10.29 10.49
CA MET A 82 2.63 9.74 9.21
C MET A 82 3.72 10.60 8.56
N LYS A 83 3.69 11.92 8.76
CA LYS A 83 4.73 12.85 8.28
C LYS A 83 6.12 12.56 8.86
N GLN A 84 6.19 11.86 9.98
CA GLN A 84 7.43 11.47 10.66
C GLN A 84 7.88 10.04 10.30
N TRP A 85 7.10 9.31 9.51
CA TRP A 85 7.41 7.94 9.15
C TRP A 85 8.43 7.87 8.01
N GLU A 86 9.28 6.87 8.12
CA GLU A 86 10.17 6.40 7.06
C GLU A 86 9.51 5.17 6.44
N PHE A 87 9.13 5.27 5.17
CA PHE A 87 8.34 4.26 4.49
C PHE A 87 9.20 3.13 3.94
N CYS A 88 10.52 3.34 3.82
CA CYS A 88 11.44 2.41 3.18
C CYS A 88 12.49 1.87 4.14
N SER A 89 13.08 0.74 3.75
CA SER A 89 14.34 0.25 4.32
C SER A 89 15.47 1.27 4.18
N ARG A 90 16.47 1.19 5.08
CA ARG A 90 17.62 2.09 5.08
C ARG A 90 18.38 2.12 3.73
N PRO A 91 18.66 0.99 3.05
CA PRO A 91 19.30 1.00 1.74
C PRO A 91 18.50 1.78 0.70
N LEU A 92 17.19 1.53 0.61
CA LEU A 92 16.31 2.22 -0.34
C LEU A 92 16.20 3.71 -0.04
N ARG A 93 16.06 4.10 1.22
CA ARG A 93 16.04 5.51 1.62
C ARG A 93 17.33 6.25 1.24
N ASN A 94 18.49 5.61 1.35
CA ASN A 94 19.75 6.23 0.98
C ASN A 94 19.82 6.54 -0.53
N LEU A 95 19.19 5.71 -1.36
CA LEU A 95 19.13 5.89 -2.81
C LEU A 95 17.99 6.83 -3.24
N ARG A 96 16.85 6.77 -2.54
CA ARG A 96 15.58 7.40 -2.91
C ARG A 96 14.93 8.13 -1.72
N PRO A 97 15.61 9.13 -1.12
CA PRO A 97 15.17 9.73 0.15
C PRO A 97 13.82 10.46 0.04
N TYR A 98 13.51 11.04 -1.12
CA TYR A 98 12.28 11.81 -1.32
C TYR A 98 11.06 10.93 -1.58
N GLU A 99 11.29 9.72 -2.11
CA GLU A 99 10.26 8.74 -2.37
C GLU A 99 9.94 7.88 -1.14
N CYS A 100 10.80 7.94 -0.11
CA CYS A 100 10.69 7.14 1.11
C CYS A 100 10.20 7.91 2.35
N SER A 101 9.99 9.22 2.23
CA SER A 101 9.53 10.07 3.33
C SER A 101 8.36 10.93 2.87
N PHE A 102 7.44 11.26 3.78
CA PHE A 102 6.30 12.10 3.42
C PHE A 102 6.73 13.55 3.08
N GLN A 103 7.94 13.99 3.46
CA GLN A 103 8.38 15.38 3.32
C GLN A 103 8.06 15.98 1.95
N GLU A 104 7.16 16.96 1.96
CA GLU A 104 6.83 17.80 0.81
C GLU A 104 8.00 18.77 0.61
N LYS A 105 8.97 18.41 -0.23
CA LYS A 105 10.05 19.32 -0.57
C LYS A 105 9.44 20.51 -1.35
N GLY A 106 9.50 21.71 -0.80
CA GLY A 106 9.12 22.95 -1.50
C GLY A 106 7.82 23.64 -1.08
N GLU A 107 7.39 23.56 0.18
CA GLU A 107 6.23 24.35 0.69
C GLU A 107 6.39 25.88 0.50
N ALA A 108 7.58 26.39 0.16
CA ALA A 108 7.81 27.81 -0.11
C ALA A 108 7.21 28.32 -1.43
N ASP A 109 6.92 27.45 -2.42
CA ASP A 109 6.52 27.89 -3.78
C ASP A 109 5.13 27.43 -4.26
N PHE A 110 4.40 26.63 -3.48
CA PHE A 110 3.15 26.01 -3.94
C PHE A 110 1.97 26.21 -2.98
N THR A 111 1.64 27.46 -2.70
CA THR A 111 0.48 27.84 -1.87
C THR A 111 -0.86 27.68 -2.58
N THR A 112 -0.89 27.38 -3.89
CA THR A 112 -2.12 27.32 -4.68
C THR A 112 -2.63 25.90 -4.99
N HIS A 113 -1.78 24.85 -4.96
CA HIS A 113 -2.18 23.49 -5.36
C HIS A 113 -1.63 22.40 -4.42
N LYS A 114 -2.28 22.23 -3.26
CA LYS A 114 -1.99 21.09 -2.36
C LYS A 114 -2.72 19.84 -2.86
N SER A 115 -1.96 18.81 -3.24
CA SER A 115 -2.52 17.49 -3.53
C SER A 115 -3.04 16.85 -2.24
N ARG A 116 -4.20 16.21 -2.28
CA ARG A 116 -4.71 15.39 -1.18
C ARG A 116 -4.03 14.02 -1.11
N VAL A 117 -3.55 13.54 -2.26
CA VAL A 117 -2.95 12.21 -2.43
C VAL A 117 -1.45 12.36 -2.65
N HIS A 118 -0.67 11.58 -1.90
CA HIS A 118 0.78 11.53 -1.98
C HIS A 118 1.25 10.09 -2.14
N ARG A 119 1.98 9.80 -3.20
CA ARG A 119 2.54 8.48 -3.51
C ARG A 119 3.98 8.37 -3.05
N ARG A 120 4.32 7.26 -2.40
CA ARG A 120 5.66 6.95 -1.90
C ARG A 120 6.01 5.50 -2.22
N LEU A 121 7.30 5.19 -2.25
CA LEU A 121 7.74 3.80 -2.13
C LEU A 121 7.57 3.39 -0.67
N CYS A 122 7.07 2.19 -0.45
CA CYS A 122 6.93 1.65 0.89
C CYS A 122 7.34 0.19 0.95
N ASP A 123 8.15 -0.11 1.94
CA ASP A 123 8.48 -1.47 2.35
C ASP A 123 7.54 -1.82 3.51
N LEU A 124 6.47 -2.55 3.21
CA LEU A 124 5.40 -2.80 4.17
C LEU A 124 5.89 -3.56 5.41
N THR A 125 6.90 -4.43 5.26
CA THR A 125 7.51 -5.15 6.37
C THR A 125 8.25 -4.20 7.31
N VAL A 126 9.03 -3.26 6.77
CA VAL A 126 9.72 -2.22 7.56
C VAL A 126 8.70 -1.28 8.21
N MET A 127 7.65 -0.92 7.49
CA MET A 127 6.59 -0.07 8.03
C MET A 127 5.84 -0.74 9.17
N ALA A 128 5.68 -2.07 9.17
CA ALA A 128 5.00 -2.79 10.24
C ALA A 128 5.66 -2.60 11.62
N GLU A 129 6.97 -2.32 11.64
CA GLU A 129 7.80 -2.19 12.84
C GLU A 129 7.88 -0.76 13.40
N ILE A 130 7.30 0.23 12.72
CA ILE A 130 7.34 1.62 13.18
C ILE A 130 6.41 1.85 14.37
N ASN A 131 6.59 2.99 15.04
CA ASN A 131 5.75 3.40 16.17
C ASN A 131 4.27 3.47 15.79
N SER A 132 3.44 2.71 16.52
CA SER A 132 2.01 2.62 16.26
C SER A 132 1.27 3.93 16.48
N CYS A 133 0.25 4.15 15.66
CA CYS A 133 -0.67 5.25 15.77
C CYS A 133 -1.46 5.23 17.07
N ASN A 134 -1.77 6.41 17.60
CA ASN A 134 -2.63 6.54 18.76
C ASN A 134 -4.11 6.37 18.38
N CYS A 135 -4.60 5.12 18.45
CA CYS A 135 -6.00 4.79 18.13
C CYS A 135 -7.02 5.27 19.17
N ARG A 136 -6.59 5.93 20.26
CA ARG A 136 -7.51 6.59 21.20
C ARG A 136 -8.04 7.91 20.64
N LYS A 137 -7.36 8.50 19.64
CA LYS A 137 -7.87 9.69 18.94
C LYS A 137 -9.18 9.33 18.21
N LYS A 138 -10.12 10.26 18.20
CA LYS A 138 -11.40 10.09 17.52
C LYS A 138 -11.36 10.74 16.13
N LEU A 139 -11.91 10.04 15.15
CA LEU A 139 -12.18 10.55 13.81
C LEU A 139 -13.70 10.68 13.65
N SER A 140 -14.19 11.88 13.35
CA SER A 140 -15.63 12.16 13.27
C SER A 140 -16.38 11.79 14.56
N GLN A 141 -15.80 12.07 15.73
CA GLN A 141 -16.31 11.67 17.04
C GLN A 141 -16.42 10.15 17.28
N ARG A 142 -15.95 9.31 16.36
CA ARG A 142 -15.95 7.86 16.49
C ARG A 142 -14.59 7.33 16.93
N THR A 143 -14.62 6.28 17.74
CA THR A 143 -13.44 5.57 18.21
C THR A 143 -12.74 4.88 17.05
N LEU A 144 -11.41 4.94 17.06
CA LEU A 144 -10.57 4.16 16.18
C LEU A 144 -10.10 2.89 16.90
N TYR A 145 -9.89 1.83 16.12
CA TYR A 145 -9.43 0.53 16.59
C TYR A 145 -8.09 0.22 15.95
N PRO A 146 -7.15 -0.42 16.68
CA PRO A 146 -5.88 -0.82 16.08
C PRO A 146 -6.10 -1.85 14.98
N ILE A 147 -5.31 -1.75 13.91
CA ILE A 147 -5.17 -2.81 12.91
C ILE A 147 -4.18 -3.84 13.43
N GLU A 148 -4.45 -5.12 13.20
CA GLU A 148 -3.51 -6.20 13.52
C GLU A 148 -2.53 -6.39 12.34
N GLY A 149 -1.23 -6.43 12.66
CA GLY A 149 -0.16 -6.57 11.67
C GLY A 149 0.36 -5.27 11.06
N PHE A 150 -0.22 -4.10 11.39
CA PHE A 150 0.23 -2.81 10.86
C PHE A 150 0.03 -1.66 11.88
N PRO A 151 0.92 -0.65 11.94
CA PRO A 151 0.98 0.39 12.98
C PRO A 151 -0.13 1.46 12.89
N THR A 152 -1.25 1.18 12.26
CA THR A 152 -2.33 2.15 11.98
C THR A 152 -3.61 1.77 12.71
N CYS A 153 -4.62 2.62 12.56
CA CYS A 153 -5.93 2.40 13.12
C CYS A 153 -6.99 2.31 12.02
N TYR A 154 -8.19 1.83 12.34
CA TYR A 154 -9.33 1.87 11.45
C TYR A 154 -10.60 2.23 12.20
N ARG A 155 -11.63 2.59 11.43
CA ARG A 155 -12.96 2.89 11.97
C ARG A 155 -13.94 1.79 11.59
N ASN A 156 -14.73 1.32 12.56
CA ASN A 156 -15.77 0.33 12.31
C ASN A 156 -17.08 1.03 11.85
N PRO A 157 -17.88 0.45 10.93
CA PRO A 157 -17.67 -0.79 10.18
C PRO A 157 -16.85 -0.63 8.90
N LEU A 158 -15.93 -1.56 8.64
CA LEU A 158 -15.33 -1.74 7.31
C LEU A 158 -16.28 -2.55 6.41
N PRO A 159 -16.25 -2.38 5.08
CA PRO A 159 -15.47 -1.38 4.34
C PRO A 159 -16.14 0.01 4.31
N GLY A 160 -17.39 0.12 4.78
CA GLY A 160 -18.22 1.32 4.65
C GLY A 160 -17.64 2.58 5.32
N SER A 161 -16.78 2.41 6.31
CA SER A 161 -16.11 3.52 6.98
C SER A 161 -15.05 4.21 6.12
N VAL A 162 -14.48 3.51 5.12
CA VAL A 162 -13.44 4.04 4.22
C VAL A 162 -14.02 5.07 3.24
N CYS A 163 -15.23 4.84 2.72
CA CYS A 163 -15.93 5.70 1.76
C CYS A 163 -17.03 6.61 2.37
N SER A 164 -16.99 6.88 3.69
CA SER A 164 -17.98 7.73 4.38
C SER A 164 -17.86 9.27 4.17
N THR A 165 -18.49 10.09 5.02
CA THR A 165 -18.43 11.57 4.99
C THR A 165 -17.02 12.19 5.10
N HIS A 166 -16.03 11.50 5.64
CA HIS A 166 -14.62 11.94 5.70
C HIS A 166 -13.75 10.88 5.07
N SER A 167 -13.95 10.69 3.76
CA SER A 167 -13.46 9.52 3.04
C SER A 167 -12.36 9.80 2.04
N VAL A 168 -11.77 8.69 1.67
CA VAL A 168 -10.80 8.58 0.60
C VAL A 168 -11.47 8.53 -0.77
N CYS A 169 -12.70 8.01 -0.84
CA CYS A 169 -13.41 7.68 -2.07
C CYS A 169 -13.98 8.89 -2.86
N GLY A 170 -13.61 10.12 -2.49
CA GLY A 170 -14.00 11.34 -3.20
C GLY A 170 -15.51 11.54 -3.27
N VAL A 171 -15.94 12.39 -4.21
CA VAL A 171 -17.35 12.79 -4.37
C VAL A 171 -18.12 11.84 -5.32
N TYR A 172 -17.43 11.20 -6.28
CA TYR A 172 -18.02 10.24 -7.23
C TYR A 172 -16.95 9.25 -7.73
N GLY A 173 -17.31 7.99 -7.95
CA GLY A 173 -16.52 7.04 -8.75
C GLY A 173 -15.69 6.00 -8.00
N CYS A 174 -15.60 6.03 -6.67
CA CYS A 174 -14.88 5.03 -5.90
C CYS A 174 -15.80 4.20 -4.98
N SER A 175 -15.48 2.92 -4.83
CA SER A 175 -16.19 2.00 -3.93
C SER A 175 -15.18 1.20 -3.10
N ALA A 176 -15.55 0.91 -1.85
CA ALA A 176 -14.78 0.03 -0.99
C ALA A 176 -15.53 -1.29 -0.80
N ARG A 177 -14.79 -2.39 -0.86
CA ARG A 177 -15.30 -3.75 -0.61
C ARG A 177 -14.30 -4.54 0.19
N THR A 178 -14.77 -5.57 0.89
CA THR A 178 -13.90 -6.52 1.58
C THR A 178 -13.72 -7.76 0.72
N VAL A 179 -12.47 -8.15 0.48
CA VAL A 179 -12.10 -9.37 -0.23
C VAL A 179 -11.17 -10.16 0.70
N LEU A 180 -11.64 -11.32 1.14
CA LEU A 180 -10.87 -12.27 1.96
C LEU A 180 -10.22 -11.59 3.19
N GLY A 181 -11.05 -10.86 3.94
CA GLY A 181 -10.63 -10.13 5.14
C GLY A 181 -9.98 -8.77 4.89
N LEU A 182 -9.50 -8.49 3.67
CA LEU A 182 -8.81 -7.25 3.32
C LEU A 182 -9.79 -6.22 2.72
N THR A 183 -9.70 -4.97 3.16
CA THR A 183 -10.52 -3.90 2.59
C THR A 183 -9.78 -3.27 1.41
N VAL A 184 -10.43 -3.28 0.24
CA VAL A 184 -9.88 -2.71 -0.99
C VAL A 184 -10.79 -1.60 -1.49
N VAL A 185 -10.18 -0.55 -2.04
CA VAL A 185 -10.83 0.53 -2.75
C VAL A 185 -10.58 0.33 -4.24
N LYS A 186 -11.65 0.48 -5.04
CA LYS A 186 -11.58 0.53 -6.49
C LYS A 186 -12.31 1.77 -6.97
N CYS A 187 -11.63 2.56 -7.78
CA CYS A 187 -12.17 3.74 -8.44
C CYS A 187 -12.45 3.46 -9.93
N ASP A 188 -13.30 4.31 -10.53
CA ASP A 188 -13.54 4.30 -11.96
C ASP A 188 -12.23 4.57 -12.70
N GLU A 189 -11.86 3.63 -13.57
CA GLU A 189 -10.60 3.64 -14.32
C GLU A 189 -10.54 4.78 -15.34
N ASN A 190 -11.69 5.35 -15.73
CA ASN A 190 -11.77 6.49 -16.65
C ASN A 190 -11.70 7.84 -15.96
N CYS A 191 -11.76 7.85 -14.63
CA CYS A 191 -11.82 9.06 -13.83
C CYS A 191 -10.47 9.77 -13.84
N PHE A 192 -10.46 11.05 -14.26
CA PHE A 192 -9.25 11.88 -14.34
C PHE A 192 -8.05 11.19 -15.02
N GLY A 193 -8.30 10.32 -16.01
CA GLY A 193 -7.24 9.59 -16.70
C GLY A 193 -6.64 8.41 -15.91
N GLY A 194 -7.42 7.77 -15.04
CA GLY A 194 -6.99 6.60 -14.26
C GLY A 194 -6.20 6.93 -13.01
N GLN A 195 -6.44 8.12 -12.44
CA GLN A 195 -5.80 8.58 -11.21
C GLN A 195 -6.35 7.86 -9.97
N PRO A 196 -5.53 7.69 -8.92
CA PRO A 196 -5.97 7.03 -7.69
C PRO A 196 -7.06 7.90 -7.05
N PHE A 197 -8.05 7.26 -6.45
CA PHE A 197 -9.11 7.99 -5.72
C PHE A 197 -9.87 9.04 -6.53
N CYS A 198 -9.84 8.99 -7.87
CA CYS A 198 -10.49 9.98 -8.73
C CYS A 198 -10.02 11.44 -8.46
N GLU A 199 -8.78 11.63 -8.01
CA GLU A 199 -8.25 12.97 -7.74
C GLU A 199 -7.55 13.56 -8.98
N GLU A 200 -7.66 14.88 -9.16
CA GLU A 200 -6.85 15.57 -10.15
C GLU A 200 -5.36 15.32 -9.83
N PRO A 201 -4.49 15.15 -10.85
CA PRO A 201 -3.06 15.05 -10.62
C PRO A 201 -2.57 16.30 -9.90
N GLY A 202 -2.32 16.20 -8.60
CA GLY A 202 -1.61 17.24 -7.86
C GLY A 202 -0.16 17.33 -8.31
N LEU A 203 0.61 18.24 -7.72
CA LEU A 203 2.06 18.36 -7.98
C LEU A 203 2.80 17.03 -7.74
N LEU A 204 4.02 16.92 -8.30
CA LEU A 204 4.98 15.78 -8.33
C LEU A 204 4.76 14.63 -7.33
N SER A 205 4.46 14.93 -6.06
CA SER A 205 4.20 13.94 -5.01
C SER A 205 2.95 13.07 -5.24
N SER A 206 2.01 13.47 -6.10
CA SER A 206 0.82 12.69 -6.45
C SER A 206 1.10 11.63 -7.52
N LEU A 207 2.18 11.79 -8.29
CA LEU A 207 2.53 10.92 -9.42
C LEU A 207 3.19 9.63 -8.92
N PRO A 208 2.96 8.49 -9.60
CA PRO A 208 3.69 7.28 -9.28
C PRO A 208 5.17 7.50 -9.52
N VAL A 209 5.96 6.97 -8.60
CA VAL A 209 7.42 7.07 -8.68
C VAL A 209 7.92 6.21 -9.84
N VAL A 210 8.86 6.74 -10.63
CA VAL A 210 9.48 5.98 -11.72
C VAL A 210 10.39 4.91 -11.10
N VAL A 211 10.09 3.64 -11.37
CA VAL A 211 10.90 2.48 -11.00
C VAL A 211 11.47 1.88 -12.29
N THR A 212 12.79 1.74 -12.37
CA THR A 212 13.49 1.18 -13.53
C THR A 212 14.09 -0.20 -13.27
N SER A 213 14.02 -0.66 -12.03
CA SER A 213 14.59 -1.91 -11.57
C SER A 213 13.66 -3.08 -11.85
N ILE A 214 14.25 -4.26 -12.06
CA ILE A 214 13.56 -5.48 -12.44
C ILE A 214 13.98 -6.64 -11.54
N TRP A 215 13.03 -7.54 -11.26
CA TRP A 215 13.36 -8.81 -10.63
C TRP A 215 14.17 -9.68 -11.61
N SER A 216 15.21 -10.33 -11.09
CA SER A 216 15.87 -11.42 -11.81
C SER A 216 14.89 -12.57 -12.06
N ASN A 217 15.31 -13.52 -12.90
CA ASN A 217 14.62 -14.80 -12.97
C ASN A 217 14.57 -15.45 -11.58
N TRP A 218 13.43 -16.07 -11.28
CA TRP A 218 13.25 -16.83 -10.05
C TRP A 218 14.09 -18.09 -10.10
N THR A 219 14.91 -18.31 -9.09
CA THR A 219 15.66 -19.55 -8.89
C THR A 219 14.86 -20.46 -7.95
N CYS A 220 14.49 -21.64 -8.42
CA CYS A 220 13.87 -22.67 -7.60
C CYS A 220 14.96 -23.41 -6.83
N ILE A 221 15.02 -23.22 -5.50
CA ILE A 221 15.87 -24.04 -4.63
C ILE A 221 15.01 -25.18 -4.11
N LEU A 222 15.20 -26.37 -4.67
CA LEU A 222 14.64 -27.61 -4.11
C LEU A 222 15.39 -27.91 -2.81
N ASN A 223 14.73 -27.72 -1.67
CA ASN A 223 15.17 -28.28 -0.39
C ASN A 223 14.22 -29.43 -0.03
N ASP A 224 14.81 -30.55 0.40
CA ASP A 224 14.20 -31.86 0.66
C ASP A 224 12.67 -31.91 0.86
N ASP A 225 12.05 -32.67 -0.06
CA ASP A 225 10.74 -33.33 -0.06
C ASP A 225 9.44 -32.58 0.34
N PHE A 226 9.44 -31.34 0.83
CA PHE A 226 8.16 -30.69 1.21
C PHE A 226 7.99 -29.19 0.93
N PHE A 227 9.03 -28.42 0.54
CA PHE A 227 8.87 -26.98 0.29
C PHE A 227 9.70 -26.48 -0.90
N GLU A 228 9.05 -25.85 -1.89
CA GLU A 228 9.71 -25.17 -3.00
C GLU A 228 9.88 -23.68 -2.66
N ILE A 229 11.11 -23.26 -2.34
CA ILE A 229 11.42 -21.84 -2.13
C ILE A 229 11.92 -21.26 -3.46
N SER A 230 11.16 -20.32 -4.00
CA SER A 230 11.58 -19.51 -5.15
C SER A 230 12.15 -18.19 -4.65
N GLU A 231 13.39 -17.88 -5.05
CA GLU A 231 14.07 -16.62 -4.74
C GLU A 231 14.32 -15.80 -6.01
N SER A 232 14.30 -14.47 -5.90
CA SER A 232 14.75 -13.57 -6.97
C SER A 232 15.47 -12.36 -6.37
N ILE A 233 16.41 -11.79 -7.13
CA ILE A 233 17.17 -10.61 -6.72
C ILE A 233 16.71 -9.38 -7.51
N CYS A 234 16.74 -8.22 -6.88
CA CYS A 234 16.40 -6.96 -7.52
C CYS A 234 17.62 -6.40 -8.27
N LEU A 235 17.47 -6.09 -9.56
CA LEU A 235 18.54 -5.64 -10.44
C LEU A 235 18.17 -4.32 -11.11
N GLU A 236 19.18 -3.51 -11.40
CA GLU A 236 19.01 -2.35 -12.28
C GLU A 236 18.65 -2.78 -13.71
N LYS A 237 18.13 -1.83 -14.51
CA LYS A 237 17.70 -2.08 -15.89
C LYS A 237 18.81 -2.64 -16.78
N ASP A 238 20.05 -2.31 -16.49
CA ASP A 238 21.22 -2.80 -17.22
C ASP A 238 21.67 -4.21 -16.78
N LEU A 239 21.00 -4.81 -15.78
CA LEU A 239 21.25 -6.14 -15.23
C LEU A 239 22.65 -6.33 -14.62
N THR A 240 23.39 -5.25 -14.37
CA THR A 240 24.78 -5.34 -13.87
C THR A 240 24.90 -5.10 -12.37
N SER A 241 23.96 -4.33 -11.80
CA SER A 241 24.05 -3.83 -10.43
C SER A 241 22.82 -4.21 -9.60
N PRO A 242 22.98 -4.49 -8.29
CA PRO A 242 21.84 -4.73 -7.41
C PRO A 242 21.04 -3.43 -7.21
N ALA A 243 19.72 -3.55 -7.27
CA ALA A 243 18.78 -2.49 -6.98
C ALA A 243 17.97 -2.77 -5.70
N PHE A 244 17.22 -1.78 -5.24
CA PHE A 244 16.50 -1.85 -3.97
C PHE A 244 15.03 -1.40 -4.05
N ASP A 245 14.51 -1.13 -5.25
CA ASP A 245 13.16 -0.59 -5.47
C ASP A 245 12.28 -1.49 -6.36
N CYS A 246 12.62 -2.78 -6.51
CA CYS A 246 11.77 -3.73 -7.23
C CYS A 246 10.43 -3.90 -6.52
N LEU A 247 9.36 -3.58 -7.23
CA LEU A 247 7.99 -3.72 -6.75
C LEU A 247 7.58 -5.18 -6.79
N GLY A 248 6.88 -5.66 -5.77
CA GLY A 248 6.38 -7.03 -5.77
C GLY A 248 6.62 -7.78 -4.47
N PRO A 249 6.50 -9.11 -4.48
CA PRO A 249 6.68 -9.93 -3.30
C PRO A 249 8.16 -10.22 -3.11
N ARG A 250 8.62 -10.35 -1.85
CA ARG A 250 10.02 -10.74 -1.59
C ARG A 250 10.28 -12.22 -1.80
N SER A 251 9.26 -13.04 -1.62
CA SER A 251 9.32 -14.48 -1.83
C SER A 251 7.99 -14.99 -2.33
N LEU A 252 8.05 -16.04 -3.16
CA LEU A 252 6.88 -16.82 -3.55
C LEU A 252 7.00 -18.16 -2.85
N TRP A 253 6.11 -18.43 -1.90
CA TRP A 253 5.90 -19.78 -1.38
C TRP A 253 4.94 -20.49 -2.34
N LYS A 254 5.35 -21.62 -2.90
CA LYS A 254 4.49 -22.49 -3.70
C LYS A 254 4.20 -23.77 -2.93
#